data_AF-A0A453GXE8-F1
#
_entry.id   AF-A0A453GXE8-F1
#
_cell.length_a   1.000
_cell.length_b   1.000
_cell.length_c   1.000
_cell.angle_alpha   90.00
_cell.angle_beta   90.00
_cell.angle_gamma   90.00
#
_symmetry.space_group_name_H-M   'P 1'
#
loop_
_entity.id
_entity.type
_entity.pdbx_description
1 polymer ?
#
loop_
_entity_poly.entity_id
_entity_poly.type
_entity_poly.pdbx_seq_one_letter_code
_entity_poly.pdbx_strand_id
1 'polypeptide(L)'
;DMFPAPAEKASCSDDAPLREILKTDLLTFPESAAMDPRELDDAVDRIIREYDPATATPVAQGMVRFDDNRIMAAFYNAEGLVKIPTAAELAPTGVFPQGWLEARRQELDEEVQAHKRKEPHSMGVLLAKIRVDLLTKGYVDVPKLYLDYWREK
;
A
#
# COMPACT_ATOMS: atom_id res chain seq x y z
N ASP A 1 9.22 -17.65 48.72
CA ASP A 1 9.29 -17.66 47.24
C ASP A 1 8.33 -16.65 46.65
N MET A 2 8.90 -15.59 46.09
CA MET A 2 8.20 -14.45 45.52
C MET A 2 8.16 -14.66 44.01
N PHE A 3 6.99 -15.00 43.46
CA PHE A 3 6.79 -15.10 42.02
C PHE A 3 6.96 -13.70 41.40
N PRO A 4 7.86 -13.48 40.43
CA PRO A 4 7.83 -12.24 39.68
C PRO A 4 6.59 -12.22 38.79
N ALA A 5 5.83 -11.13 38.85
CA ALA A 5 4.73 -10.83 37.94
C ALA A 5 5.24 -10.85 36.49
N PRO A 6 4.40 -11.24 35.50
CA PRO A 6 4.78 -11.13 34.10
C PRO A 6 4.99 -9.65 33.79
N ALA A 7 6.19 -9.33 33.29
CA ALA A 7 6.54 -8.01 32.83
C ALA A 7 5.45 -7.48 31.91
N GLU A 8 4.89 -6.32 32.29
CA GLU A 8 4.15 -5.45 31.39
C GLU A 8 4.91 -5.40 30.06
N LYS A 9 4.23 -5.79 28.99
CA LYS A 9 4.72 -5.58 27.63
C LYS A 9 5.01 -4.09 27.51
N ALA A 10 6.29 -3.74 27.37
CA ALA A 10 6.70 -2.44 26.88
C ALA A 10 6.18 -2.30 25.44
N SER A 11 4.94 -1.88 25.31
CA SER A 11 4.33 -1.35 24.10
C SER A 11 4.43 0.16 24.21
N CYS A 12 5.50 0.71 23.66
CA CYS A 12 5.64 2.10 23.17
C CYS A 12 7.11 2.35 22.84
N SER A 13 7.34 3.13 21.78
CA SER A 13 8.64 3.69 21.33
C SER A 13 9.41 2.76 20.39
N ASP A 14 9.36 2.91 19.06
CA ASP A 14 9.56 4.15 18.30
C ASP A 14 8.81 4.09 16.93
N ASP A 15 7.47 4.10 16.93
CA ASP A 15 6.70 4.15 15.68
C ASP A 15 6.72 5.55 15.05
N ALA A 16 7.10 6.60 15.79
CA ALA A 16 7.17 7.96 15.27
C ALA A 16 8.10 8.11 14.05
N PRO A 17 9.36 7.62 14.06
CA PRO A 17 10.19 7.63 12.86
C PRO A 17 9.62 6.77 11.73
N LEU A 18 9.01 5.61 12.04
CA LEU A 18 8.38 4.75 11.04
C LEU A 18 7.17 5.44 10.38
N ARG A 19 6.37 6.15 11.17
CA ARG A 19 5.19 6.90 10.73
C ARG A 19 5.58 7.99 9.74
N GLU A 20 6.65 8.75 10.03
CA GLU A 20 7.15 9.79 9.12
C GLU A 20 7.72 9.22 7.82
N ILE A 21 8.42 8.08 7.89
CA ILE A 21 8.93 7.37 6.69
C ILE A 21 7.76 6.89 5.83
N LEU A 22 6.81 6.15 6.41
CA LEU A 22 5.63 5.65 5.71
C LEU A 22 4.80 6.79 5.10
N LYS A 23 4.64 7.91 5.82
CA LYS A 23 3.95 9.08 5.31
C LYS A 23 4.68 9.68 4.11
N THR A 24 6.00 9.80 4.16
CA THR A 24 6.83 10.29 3.05
C THR A 24 6.71 9.38 1.83
N ASP A 25 6.80 8.07 2.04
CA ASP A 25 6.67 7.07 0.98
C ASP A 25 5.28 7.08 0.36
N LEU A 26 4.22 7.16 1.18
CA LEU A 26 2.84 7.27 0.69
C LEU A 26 2.63 8.55 -0.11
N LEU A 27 3.20 9.69 0.30
CA LEU A 27 3.07 10.97 -0.40
C LEU A 27 3.76 10.99 -1.77
N THR A 28 4.56 9.98 -2.12
CA THR A 28 5.02 9.78 -3.51
C THR A 28 3.87 9.45 -4.46
N PHE A 29 2.76 8.91 -3.93
CA PHE A 29 1.57 8.59 -4.71
C PHE A 29 0.61 9.79 -4.76
N PRO A 30 0.03 10.09 -5.95
CA PRO A 30 -0.92 11.17 -6.09
C PRO A 30 -2.22 10.92 -5.30
N GLU A 31 -2.62 9.67 -5.08
CA GLU A 31 -3.81 9.35 -4.27
C GLU A 31 -3.62 9.75 -2.81
N SER A 32 -2.46 9.45 -2.21
CA SER A 32 -2.16 9.85 -0.83
C SER A 32 -2.01 11.35 -0.69
N ALA A 33 -1.45 12.02 -1.70
CA ALA A 33 -1.33 13.48 -1.73
C ALA A 33 -2.67 14.20 -1.89
N ALA A 34 -3.68 13.52 -2.44
CA ALA A 34 -5.05 14.03 -2.57
C ALA A 34 -5.94 13.75 -1.35
N MET A 35 -5.49 12.91 -0.41
CA MET A 35 -6.24 12.57 0.81
C MET A 35 -6.22 13.71 1.84
N ASP A 36 -7.24 13.76 2.69
CA ASP A 36 -7.18 14.61 3.87
C ASP A 36 -6.03 14.18 4.80
N PRO A 37 -5.30 15.11 5.44
CA PRO A 37 -4.21 14.76 6.34
C PRO A 37 -4.59 13.76 7.44
N ARG A 38 -5.84 13.79 7.92
CA ARG A 38 -6.34 12.82 8.92
C ARG A 38 -6.53 11.44 8.33
N GLU A 39 -7.07 11.35 7.11
CA GLU A 39 -7.23 10.06 6.44
C GLU A 39 -5.89 9.42 6.09
N LEU A 40 -4.88 10.23 5.74
CA LEU A 40 -3.51 9.79 5.51
C LEU A 40 -2.89 9.26 6.81
N ASP A 41 -3.04 10.01 7.90
CA ASP A 41 -2.58 9.58 9.23
C ASP A 41 -3.24 8.26 9.65
N ASP A 42 -4.55 8.12 9.45
CA ASP A 42 -5.29 6.87 9.70
C ASP A 42 -4.77 5.73 8.81
N ALA A 43 -4.41 6.00 7.55
CA ALA A 43 -3.84 5.01 6.65
C ALA A 43 -2.46 4.53 7.12
N VAL A 44 -1.60 5.45 7.58
CA VAL A 44 -0.30 5.10 8.15
C VAL A 44 -0.46 4.26 9.42
N ASP A 45 -1.38 4.65 10.32
CA ASP A 45 -1.62 3.89 11.55
C ASP A 45 -2.18 2.48 11.25
N ARG A 46 -3.00 2.33 10.20
CA ARG A 46 -3.40 1.00 9.67
C ARG A 46 -2.20 0.20 9.19
N ILE A 47 -1.28 0.80 8.43
CA ILE A 47 -0.08 0.12 7.94
C ILE A 47 0.75 -0.37 9.13
N ILE A 48 1.09 0.50 10.08
CA ILE A 48 1.88 0.13 11.27
C ILE A 48 1.25 -1.05 12.02
N ARG A 49 -0.07 -1.01 12.23
CA ARG A 49 -0.80 -2.11 12.90
C ARG A 49 -0.71 -3.43 12.16
N GLU A 50 -0.70 -3.41 10.83
CA GLU A 50 -0.70 -4.64 10.02
C GLU A 50 0.72 -5.19 9.81
N TYR A 51 1.74 -4.41 10.14
CA TYR A 51 3.15 -4.81 10.19
C TYR A 51 3.50 -5.55 11.47
N ASP A 52 2.82 -5.26 12.58
CA ASP A 52 2.96 -6.04 13.81
C ASP A 52 2.33 -7.44 13.61
N PRO A 53 3.12 -8.53 13.63
CA PRO A 53 2.59 -9.88 13.45
C PRO A 53 1.59 -10.29 14.53
N ALA A 54 1.53 -9.61 15.68
CA ALA A 54 0.53 -9.85 16.72
C ALA A 54 -0.85 -9.29 16.36
N THR A 55 -0.92 -8.26 15.53
CA THR A 55 -2.17 -7.59 15.12
C THR A 55 -2.47 -7.71 13.63
N ALA A 56 -1.55 -8.28 12.86
CA ALA A 56 -1.69 -8.50 11.42
C ALA A 56 -2.91 -9.35 11.08
N THR A 57 -3.68 -8.89 10.09
CA THR A 57 -4.81 -9.63 9.54
C THR A 57 -4.32 -10.94 8.91
N PRO A 58 -4.97 -12.10 9.15
CA PRO A 58 -4.58 -13.37 8.52
C PRO A 58 -4.68 -13.31 6.99
N VAL A 59 -3.67 -13.86 6.30
CA VAL A 59 -3.64 -13.94 4.84
C VAL A 59 -4.60 -15.04 4.36
N ALA A 60 -5.48 -14.71 3.41
CA ALA A 60 -6.43 -15.66 2.84
C ALA A 60 -5.74 -16.80 2.06
N GLN A 61 -6.38 -17.97 2.02
CA GLN A 61 -5.86 -19.14 1.29
C GLN A 61 -5.65 -18.83 -0.19
N GLY A 62 -4.45 -19.12 -0.71
CA GLY A 62 -4.08 -18.84 -2.11
C GLY A 62 -3.52 -17.43 -2.36
N MET A 63 -3.53 -16.56 -1.35
CA MET A 63 -2.94 -15.23 -1.38
C MET A 63 -1.56 -15.20 -0.71
N VAL A 64 -0.78 -14.15 -1.00
CA VAL A 64 0.49 -13.84 -0.35
C VAL A 64 0.49 -12.37 -0.01
N ARG A 65 0.83 -12.07 1.25
CA ARG A 65 1.12 -10.70 1.68
C ARG A 65 2.46 -10.26 1.11
N PHE A 66 2.49 -9.09 0.51
CA PHE A 66 3.74 -8.45 0.12
C PHE A 66 4.38 -7.79 1.35
N ASP A 67 5.69 -7.99 1.49
CA ASP A 67 6.53 -7.24 2.42
C ASP A 67 7.03 -5.95 1.76
N ASP A 68 7.66 -5.06 2.54
CA ASP A 68 8.26 -3.81 2.05
C ASP A 68 9.15 -4.03 0.83
N ASN A 69 10.00 -5.05 0.88
CA ASN A 69 10.96 -5.33 -0.19
C ASN A 69 10.23 -5.68 -1.50
N ARG A 70 9.12 -6.41 -1.44
CA ARG A 70 8.32 -6.76 -2.62
C ARG A 70 7.50 -5.59 -3.13
N ILE A 71 6.98 -4.75 -2.24
CA ILE A 71 6.29 -3.51 -2.62
C ILE A 71 7.28 -2.60 -3.36
N MET A 72 8.45 -2.35 -2.76
CA MET A 72 9.51 -1.52 -3.34
C MET A 72 10.04 -2.11 -4.66
N ALA A 73 10.27 -3.42 -4.72
CA ALA A 73 10.73 -4.06 -5.94
C ALA A 73 9.67 -4.03 -7.06
N ALA A 74 8.38 -4.07 -6.73
CA ALA A 74 7.31 -3.89 -7.72
C ALA A 74 7.34 -2.47 -8.33
N PHE A 75 7.57 -1.44 -7.51
CA PHE A 75 7.72 -0.07 -7.99
C PHE A 75 9.02 0.14 -8.79
N TYR A 76 10.14 -0.40 -8.32
CA TYR A 76 11.44 -0.30 -9.01
C TYR A 76 11.40 -1.00 -10.38
N ASN A 77 10.85 -2.21 -10.45
CA ASN A 77 10.74 -2.96 -11.71
C ASN A 77 9.67 -2.38 -12.64
N ALA A 78 8.82 -1.49 -12.15
CA ALA A 78 7.90 -0.71 -12.98
C ALA A 78 8.53 0.56 -13.55
N GLU A 79 9.69 0.99 -13.03
CA GLU A 79 10.40 2.17 -13.48
C GLU A 79 10.77 2.02 -14.96
N GLY A 80 10.20 2.88 -15.81
CA GLY A 80 10.35 2.82 -17.27
C GLY A 80 9.32 1.94 -18.02
N LEU A 81 8.53 1.11 -17.33
CA LEU A 81 7.45 0.30 -17.93
C LEU A 81 6.06 0.92 -17.74
N VAL A 82 5.83 1.60 -16.61
CA VAL A 82 4.55 2.24 -16.29
C VAL A 82 4.82 3.66 -15.78
N LYS A 83 4.34 4.66 -16.51
CA LYS A 83 4.42 6.06 -16.04
C LYS A 83 3.31 6.29 -15.01
N ILE A 84 3.67 6.32 -13.72
CA ILE A 84 2.78 6.79 -12.66
C ILE A 84 2.97 8.31 -12.56
N PRO A 85 1.93 9.12 -12.82
CA PRO A 85 2.04 10.56 -12.68
C PRO A 85 2.18 10.94 -11.20
N THR A 86 3.06 11.89 -10.92
CA THR A 86 3.27 12.44 -9.58
C THR A 86 2.13 13.36 -9.16
N ALA A 87 1.99 13.61 -7.85
CA ALA A 87 1.04 14.59 -7.34
C ALA A 87 1.25 15.99 -7.96
N ALA A 88 2.52 16.40 -8.17
CA ALA A 88 2.86 17.67 -8.79
C ALA A 88 2.48 17.74 -10.28
N GLU A 89 2.53 16.62 -11.01
CA GLU A 89 2.07 16.56 -12.40
C GLU A 89 0.54 16.64 -12.51
N LEU A 90 -0.20 16.09 -11.54
CA LEU A 90 -1.66 16.02 -11.56
C LEU A 90 -2.35 17.24 -10.94
N ALA A 91 -1.74 17.81 -9.91
CA ALA A 91 -2.23 18.98 -9.18
C ALA A 91 -1.10 20.01 -9.05
N PRO A 92 -0.73 20.71 -10.14
CA PRO A 92 0.39 21.66 -10.14
C PRO A 92 0.18 22.87 -9.22
N THR A 93 -1.07 23.15 -8.85
CA THR A 93 -1.45 24.19 -7.87
C THR A 93 -1.52 23.66 -6.44
N GLY A 94 -1.22 22.37 -6.22
CA GLY A 94 -1.36 21.70 -4.92
C GLY A 94 -2.80 21.38 -4.53
N VAL A 95 -3.77 21.61 -5.42
CA VAL A 95 -5.19 21.37 -5.17
C VAL A 95 -5.73 20.37 -6.17
N PHE A 96 -6.21 19.23 -5.66
CA PHE A 96 -6.93 18.25 -6.47
C PHE A 96 -8.39 18.68 -6.67
N PRO A 97 -8.99 18.41 -7.84
CA PRO A 97 -10.42 18.64 -8.05
C PRO A 97 -11.27 17.87 -7.02
N GLN A 98 -12.40 18.45 -6.60
CA GLN A 98 -13.33 17.76 -5.72
C GLN A 98 -13.84 16.47 -6.38
N GLY A 99 -13.84 15.36 -5.65
CA GLY A 99 -14.25 14.04 -6.15
C GLY A 99 -13.17 13.32 -6.99
N TRP A 100 -11.99 13.92 -7.17
CA TRP A 100 -10.91 13.31 -7.94
C TRP A 100 -10.40 12.02 -7.31
N LEU A 101 -10.25 12.00 -5.98
CA LEU A 101 -9.75 10.83 -5.27
C LEU A 101 -10.73 9.65 -5.38
N GLU A 102 -12.03 9.90 -5.25
CA GLU A 102 -13.07 8.89 -5.40
C GLU A 102 -13.10 8.32 -6.83
N ALA A 103 -13.07 9.20 -7.84
CA ALA A 103 -13.00 8.79 -9.23
C ALA A 103 -11.72 7.96 -9.49
N ARG A 104 -10.58 8.39 -8.94
CA ARG A 104 -9.31 7.69 -9.11
C ARG A 104 -9.29 6.32 -8.44
N ARG A 105 -9.87 6.20 -7.23
CA ARG A 105 -10.05 4.91 -6.56
C ARG A 105 -10.91 3.97 -7.40
N GLN A 106 -12.01 4.47 -7.95
CA GLN A 106 -12.87 3.67 -8.82
C GLN A 106 -12.14 3.22 -10.09
N GLU A 107 -11.38 4.10 -10.74
CA GLU A 107 -10.55 3.75 -11.91
C GLU A 107 -9.55 2.64 -11.58
N LEU A 108 -8.81 2.78 -10.47
CA LEU A 108 -7.84 1.77 -10.03
C LEU A 108 -8.52 0.44 -9.67
N ASP A 109 -9.65 0.48 -8.99
CA ASP A 109 -10.44 -0.71 -8.67
C ASP A 109 -10.95 -1.42 -9.93
N GLU A 110 -11.39 -0.65 -10.93
CA GLU A 110 -11.83 -1.16 -12.23
C GLU A 110 -10.66 -1.75 -13.04
N GLU A 111 -9.48 -1.13 -13.02
CA GLU A 111 -8.25 -1.66 -13.64
C GLU A 111 -7.85 -3.00 -13.03
N VAL A 112 -8.08 -3.18 -11.72
CA VAL A 112 -7.80 -4.44 -11.02
C VAL A 112 -8.81 -5.54 -11.38
N GLN A 113 -10.00 -5.23 -11.91
CA GLN A 113 -11.00 -6.26 -12.22
C GLN A 113 -10.61 -7.17 -13.38
N ALA A 114 -10.75 -8.48 -13.19
CA ALA A 114 -10.34 -9.53 -14.13
C ALA A 114 -10.91 -9.37 -15.55
N HIS A 115 -12.10 -8.79 -15.69
CA HIS A 115 -12.81 -8.65 -16.98
C HIS A 115 -12.31 -7.47 -17.85
N LYS A 116 -11.54 -6.52 -17.30
CA LYS A 116 -10.89 -5.44 -18.08
C LYS A 116 -9.41 -5.70 -18.38
N ARG A 117 -8.86 -6.82 -17.89
CA ARG A 117 -7.46 -7.18 -18.09
C ARG A 117 -7.23 -7.63 -19.54
N LYS A 118 -6.55 -6.82 -20.35
CA LYS A 118 -6.01 -7.27 -21.66
C LYS A 118 -4.95 -8.35 -21.47
N GLU A 119 -4.19 -8.26 -20.39
CA GLU A 119 -3.26 -9.28 -19.90
C GLU A 119 -3.52 -9.49 -18.40
N PRO A 120 -3.72 -10.74 -17.94
CA PRO A 120 -4.03 -11.01 -16.54
C PRO A 120 -2.92 -10.58 -15.56
N HIS A 121 -1.69 -10.38 -16.06
CA HIS A 121 -0.47 -10.14 -15.28
C HIS A 121 0.32 -8.91 -15.72
N SER A 122 -0.35 -7.81 -16.08
CA SER A 122 0.36 -6.56 -16.42
C SER A 122 0.89 -5.85 -15.17
N MET A 123 2.10 -5.28 -15.27
CA MET A 123 2.74 -4.54 -14.17
C MET A 123 1.86 -3.38 -13.68
N GLY A 124 1.15 -2.70 -14.58
CA GLY A 124 0.22 -1.62 -14.23
C GLY A 124 -0.90 -2.08 -13.27
N VAL A 125 -1.45 -3.28 -13.48
CA VAL A 125 -2.50 -3.84 -12.61
C VAL A 125 -1.97 -4.19 -11.22
N LEU A 126 -0.73 -4.71 -11.14
CA LEU A 126 -0.08 -4.98 -9.85
C LEU A 126 0.15 -3.69 -9.06
N LEU A 127 0.64 -2.64 -9.72
CA LEU A 127 0.86 -1.33 -9.09
C LEU A 127 -0.45 -0.67 -8.64
N ALA A 128 -1.49 -0.71 -9.47
CA ALA A 128 -2.81 -0.20 -9.12
C ALA A 128 -3.34 -0.90 -7.86
N LYS A 129 -3.21 -2.23 -7.81
CA LYS A 129 -3.61 -3.04 -6.65
C LYS A 129 -2.80 -2.68 -5.40
N ILE A 130 -1.48 -2.56 -5.49
CA ILE A 130 -0.61 -2.18 -4.36
C ILE A 130 -1.07 -0.83 -3.79
N ARG A 131 -1.28 0.18 -4.65
CA ARG A 131 -1.66 1.54 -4.24
C ARG A 131 -3.02 1.57 -3.54
N VAL A 132 -4.02 0.90 -4.10
CA VAL A 132 -5.36 0.84 -3.46
C VAL A 132 -5.30 0.08 -2.13
N ASP A 133 -4.64 -1.07 -2.09
CA ASP A 133 -4.60 -1.91 -0.89
C ASP A 133 -3.83 -1.23 0.26
N LEU A 134 -2.72 -0.54 -0.02
CA LEU A 134 -1.99 0.22 1.00
C LEU A 134 -2.86 1.33 1.61
N LEU A 135 -3.61 2.06 0.78
CA LEU A 135 -4.44 3.16 1.25
C LEU A 135 -5.71 2.71 1.99
N THR A 136 -6.29 1.58 1.57
CA THR A 136 -7.58 1.11 2.08
C THR A 136 -7.44 0.10 3.23
N LYS A 137 -6.44 -0.78 3.17
CA LYS A 137 -6.27 -1.90 4.11
C LYS A 137 -5.04 -1.75 5.00
N GLY A 138 -4.01 -1.06 4.51
CA GLY A 138 -2.70 -0.95 5.18
C GLY A 138 -1.77 -2.13 4.92
N TYR A 139 -2.16 -3.07 4.05
CA TYR A 139 -1.34 -4.20 3.62
C TYR A 139 -1.77 -4.64 2.22
N VAL A 140 -0.88 -5.31 1.49
CA VAL A 140 -1.16 -5.80 0.13
C VAL A 140 -1.16 -7.31 0.10
N ASP A 141 -2.29 -7.90 -0.27
CA ASP A 141 -2.42 -9.34 -0.50
C ASP A 141 -2.70 -9.59 -1.98
N VAL A 142 -1.84 -10.35 -2.67
CA VAL A 142 -2.01 -10.73 -4.08
C VAL A 142 -2.14 -12.25 -4.24
N PRO A 143 -2.81 -12.75 -5.28
CA PRO A 143 -2.80 -14.19 -5.60
C PRO A 143 -1.37 -14.69 -5.87
N LYS A 144 -1.04 -15.89 -5.37
CA LYS A 144 0.27 -16.55 -5.59
C LYS A 144 0.72 -16.55 -7.05
N LEU A 145 -0.22 -16.73 -7.97
CA LEU A 145 0.02 -16.77 -9.42
C LEU A 145 0.68 -15.50 -9.98
N TYR A 146 0.54 -14.35 -9.33
CA TYR A 146 1.25 -13.13 -9.75
C TYR A 146 2.76 -13.19 -9.47
N LEU A 147 3.18 -13.96 -8.46
CA LEU A 147 4.59 -14.12 -8.10
C LEU A 147 5.31 -15.11 -9.01
N ASP A 148 4.61 -16.16 -9.46
CA ASP A 148 5.19 -17.19 -10.33
C ASP A 148 5.61 -16.58 -11.69
N TYR A 149 4.79 -15.68 -12.24
CA TYR A 149 5.10 -14.95 -13.48
C TYR A 149 6.29 -13.97 -13.35
N TRP A 150 6.58 -13.53 -12.12
CA TRP A 150 7.60 -12.52 -11.82
C TRP A 150 8.97 -13.13 -11.51
N ARG A 151 9.00 -14.40 -11.09
CA ARG A 151 10.24 -15.14 -10.82
C ARG A 151 10.86 -15.75 -12.09
N GLU A 152 10.08 -15.85 -13.17
CA GLU A 152 10.47 -16.48 -14.45
C GLU A 152 10.94 -15.48 -15.54
N LYS A 153 10.97 -14.17 -15.26
CA LYS A 153 11.58 -13.15 -16.13
C LYS A 153 12.80 -12.51 -15.49
#